data_AF-A0A5B9W258-F1
#
_entry.id   AF-A0A5B9W258-F1
#
_cell.length_a   1.000
_cell.length_b   1.000
_cell.length_c   1.000
_cell.angle_alpha   90.00
_cell.angle_beta   90.00
_cell.angle_gamma   90.00
#
_symmetry.space_group_name_H-M   'P 1'
#
loop_
_entity.id
_entity.type
_entity.pdbx_description
1 polymer ?
#
loop_
_entity_poly.entity_id
_entity_poly.type
_entity_poly.pdbx_seq_one_letter_code
_entity_poly.pdbx_strand_id
1 'polypeptide(L)'
;MMRAPASWAMASLLMVVAASHPARGQEAAIPVEPAELARRADLVGKLVSVDDRVVYYRLDPSGPFDEIRLKRTTVPVRLRGALRPRNPPRPMPVIAQGRLAREEGQLVFEVSSLAVQADDVERLEKGVAALPPGDFENRKAWAAWAERRGKELKDGPLERKGRALLAEAVQIEADSRRGTVDAPREWLALAEDARRKGVAEPGPSALAHRAFRAQLRAASDVAALESLKKAVEGFFPSVATDRAAGSTNLARWEEPYRNDPAGAYREAPADQRKGLDRRLWGDVLEKLLEAKAAADPVSAIELSGIVERELPERADQLGRRLLARGLDAARQNLGSLRKDEVRSMAEVYREKLKDPQAAQDLLRSWLKIRRDRLSDTDAEGPVDLAGLYDEMLQDRAGAKELLDRAWKIAPGSQAIAEAFRTRGYQLEKDRWVDLPSATTAPTQAEPAPAPVLGGGLRGKTTDEVSRQIGSRPDRKARCATKGQIVEQWIFHLPGQEKDRYVNFLRSAGDLQPRVISDYTLPRGPGGIRKR
;
A
#
# COMPACT_ATOMS: atom_id res chain seq x y z
N MET A 1 9.07 32.63 -19.12
CA MET A 1 10.20 33.04 -19.98
C MET A 1 10.91 31.79 -20.50
N MET A 2 10.98 31.69 -21.83
CA MET A 2 11.83 30.85 -22.68
C MET A 2 12.03 29.37 -22.32
N ARG A 3 11.25 28.51 -22.98
CA ARG A 3 11.61 27.13 -23.31
C ARG A 3 12.67 27.14 -24.42
N ALA A 4 13.81 26.50 -24.20
CA ALA A 4 14.78 26.17 -25.24
C ALA A 4 14.59 24.71 -25.68
N PRO A 5 14.67 24.39 -26.98
CA PRO A 5 14.68 23.00 -27.44
C PRO A 5 16.08 22.41 -27.32
N ALA A 6 16.17 21.22 -26.73
CA ALA A 6 17.39 20.43 -26.67
C ALA A 6 17.68 19.78 -28.03
N SER A 7 18.66 20.34 -28.76
CA SER A 7 19.28 19.69 -29.91
C SER A 7 20.23 18.59 -29.42
N TRP A 8 19.89 17.33 -29.69
CA TRP A 8 20.78 16.19 -29.47
C TRP A 8 21.87 16.19 -30.54
N ALA A 9 23.06 16.67 -30.20
CA ALA A 9 24.26 16.41 -30.99
C ALA A 9 24.82 15.04 -30.58
N MET A 10 24.72 14.04 -31.47
CA MET A 10 25.48 12.80 -31.34
C MET A 10 26.97 13.12 -31.50
N ALA A 11 27.71 13.13 -30.40
CA ALA A 11 29.16 13.04 -30.45
C ALA A 11 29.53 11.60 -30.87
N SER A 12 29.88 11.42 -32.14
CA SER A 12 30.56 10.22 -32.61
C SER A 12 31.93 10.13 -31.91
N LEU A 13 32.04 9.26 -30.92
CA LEU A 13 33.31 8.99 -30.24
C LEU A 13 34.23 8.19 -31.19
N LEU A 14 34.88 8.90 -32.13
CA LEU A 14 36.02 8.40 -32.89
C LEU A 14 37.28 8.78 -32.11
N MET A 15 37.77 7.86 -31.26
CA MET A 15 39.11 7.97 -30.69
C MET A 15 40.14 7.78 -31.81
N VAL A 16 40.67 8.89 -32.33
CA VAL A 16 41.80 8.92 -33.25
C VAL A 16 43.08 8.90 -32.41
N VAL A 17 43.81 7.78 -32.45
CA VAL A 17 45.22 7.74 -32.01
C VAL A 17 46.03 8.45 -33.08
N ALA A 18 46.42 9.70 -32.81
CA ALA A 18 47.19 10.52 -33.74
C ALA A 18 48.68 10.18 -33.68
N ALA A 19 49.19 9.48 -34.70
CA ALA A 19 50.60 9.51 -35.05
C ALA A 19 50.80 10.66 -36.07
N SER A 20 51.58 11.66 -35.68
CA SER A 20 51.84 12.88 -36.43
C SER A 20 52.73 12.65 -37.65
N HIS A 21 52.18 12.86 -38.85
CA HIS A 21 52.92 13.11 -40.11
C HIS A 21 52.30 14.32 -40.82
N PRO A 22 53.08 15.15 -41.55
CA PRO A 22 52.62 16.44 -42.05
C PRO A 22 51.68 16.31 -43.26
N ALA A 23 50.69 17.19 -43.30
CA ALA A 23 49.49 17.11 -44.13
C ALA A 23 49.69 17.68 -45.55
N ARG A 24 49.45 16.83 -46.56
CA ARG A 24 48.66 17.26 -47.74
C ARG A 24 47.21 17.32 -47.25
N GLY A 25 46.47 18.38 -47.57
CA GLY A 25 45.10 18.60 -47.10
C GLY A 25 44.21 17.36 -47.23
N GLN A 26 44.15 16.57 -46.16
CA GLN A 26 43.28 15.41 -46.05
C GLN A 26 41.91 15.96 -45.68
N GLU A 27 41.03 16.00 -46.68
CA GLU A 27 39.59 16.15 -46.46
C GLU A 27 39.17 15.11 -45.41
N ALA A 28 38.70 15.55 -44.23
CA ALA A 28 38.30 14.64 -43.17
C ALA A 28 37.07 13.83 -43.64
N ALA A 29 37.13 12.51 -43.51
CA ALA A 29 36.03 11.65 -43.93
C ALA A 29 34.80 11.91 -43.06
N ILE A 30 33.65 12.17 -43.71
CA ILE A 30 32.37 12.40 -43.03
C ILE A 30 31.82 11.05 -42.58
N PRO A 31 31.63 10.77 -41.28
CA PRO A 31 31.00 9.53 -40.84
C PRO A 31 29.52 9.51 -41.26
N VAL A 32 29.09 8.44 -41.92
CA VAL A 32 27.71 8.28 -42.41
C VAL A 32 27.15 6.95 -41.94
N GLU A 33 25.93 7.00 -41.40
CA GLU A 33 25.18 5.81 -41.03
C GLU A 33 24.86 5.00 -42.30
N PRO A 34 25.24 3.71 -42.40
CA PRO A 34 25.12 2.98 -43.66
C PRO A 34 23.69 2.94 -44.21
N ALA A 35 22.69 2.83 -43.34
CA ALA A 35 21.28 2.83 -43.73
C ALA A 35 20.82 4.12 -44.42
N GLU A 36 21.51 5.23 -44.18
CA GLU A 36 21.21 6.53 -44.77
C GLU A 36 21.99 6.80 -46.05
N LEU A 37 23.06 6.04 -46.33
CA LEU A 37 24.00 6.33 -47.42
C LEU A 37 23.30 6.48 -48.79
N ALA A 38 22.28 5.67 -49.06
CA ALA A 38 21.49 5.74 -50.29
C ALA A 38 20.66 7.03 -50.43
N ARG A 39 20.39 7.74 -49.33
CA ARG A 39 19.61 8.99 -49.29
C ARG A 39 20.49 10.24 -49.28
N ARG A 40 21.81 10.09 -49.11
CA ARG A 40 22.76 11.19 -48.94
C ARG A 40 23.38 11.66 -50.26
N ALA A 41 22.53 12.02 -51.23
CA ALA A 41 22.99 12.58 -52.50
C ALA A 41 23.76 13.92 -52.34
N ASP A 42 23.54 14.62 -51.21
CA ASP A 42 24.29 15.81 -50.79
C ASP A 42 25.78 15.55 -50.49
N LEU A 43 26.17 14.27 -50.38
CA LEU A 43 27.54 13.84 -50.13
C LEU A 43 28.28 13.35 -51.38
N VAL A 44 27.66 13.43 -52.56
CA VAL A 44 28.34 13.07 -53.83
C VAL A 44 29.59 13.94 -54.01
N GLY A 45 30.70 13.28 -54.36
CA GLY A 45 32.02 13.86 -54.50
C GLY A 45 32.81 14.00 -53.19
N LYS A 46 32.19 13.87 -52.02
CA LYS A 46 32.86 14.04 -50.71
C LYS A 46 33.46 12.74 -50.18
N LEU A 47 34.47 12.85 -49.33
CA LEU A 47 35.03 11.71 -48.61
C LEU A 47 34.10 11.30 -47.45
N VAL A 48 33.70 10.04 -47.42
CA VAL A 48 32.73 9.46 -46.48
C VAL A 48 33.34 8.22 -45.81
N SER A 49 33.01 8.00 -44.53
CA SER A 49 33.38 6.83 -43.74
C SER A 49 32.12 6.05 -43.32
N VAL A 50 32.09 4.76 -43.61
CA VAL A 50 30.95 3.86 -43.37
C VAL A 50 31.43 2.68 -42.53
N ASP A 51 30.88 2.52 -41.32
CA ASP A 51 31.14 1.36 -40.43
C ASP A 51 29.99 0.35 -40.54
N ASP A 52 30.23 -0.82 -41.14
CA ASP A 52 29.20 -1.85 -41.32
C ASP A 52 29.78 -3.26 -41.37
N ARG A 53 28.91 -4.28 -41.49
CA ARG A 53 29.32 -5.66 -41.76
C ARG A 53 29.22 -5.98 -43.25
N VAL A 54 30.27 -6.61 -43.79
CA VAL A 54 30.18 -7.22 -45.12
C VAL A 54 29.25 -8.43 -45.04
N VAL A 55 28.34 -8.57 -46.01
CA VAL A 55 27.47 -9.74 -46.17
C VAL A 55 28.12 -10.75 -47.10
N TYR A 56 28.55 -10.28 -48.26
CA TYR A 56 29.27 -11.07 -49.26
C TYR A 56 30.13 -10.17 -50.15
N TYR A 57 31.07 -10.81 -50.83
CA TYR A 57 31.88 -10.23 -51.89
C TYR A 57 31.28 -10.66 -53.21
N ARG A 58 31.03 -9.71 -54.12
CA ARG A 58 30.53 -10.01 -55.45
C ARG A 58 31.72 -10.29 -56.37
N LEU A 59 31.61 -11.38 -57.14
CA LEU A 59 32.60 -11.75 -58.14
C LEU A 59 32.18 -11.18 -59.49
N ASP A 60 33.06 -10.41 -60.13
CA ASP A 60 32.94 -10.11 -61.55
C ASP A 60 33.35 -11.35 -62.36
N PRO A 61 32.57 -11.80 -63.36
CA PRO A 61 32.90 -12.95 -64.23
C PRO A 61 34.31 -12.92 -64.85
N SER A 62 34.95 -11.76 -64.91
CA SER A 62 36.25 -11.54 -65.57
C SER A 62 37.41 -11.14 -64.63
N GLY A 63 37.20 -11.07 -63.30
CA GLY A 63 38.22 -10.45 -62.43
C GLY A 63 38.11 -10.72 -60.92
N PRO A 64 39.00 -10.08 -60.12
CA PRO A 64 38.99 -10.18 -58.65
C PRO A 64 37.74 -9.54 -58.05
N PHE A 65 37.41 -9.89 -56.80
CA PHE A 65 36.27 -9.29 -56.07
C PHE A 65 36.40 -7.76 -56.02
N ASP A 66 35.57 -7.09 -56.80
CA ASP A 66 35.64 -5.64 -57.04
C ASP A 66 34.46 -4.90 -56.39
N GLU A 67 33.47 -5.61 -55.88
CA GLU A 67 32.34 -5.04 -55.14
C GLU A 67 32.07 -5.83 -53.84
N ILE A 68 31.76 -5.11 -52.76
CA ILE A 68 31.26 -5.69 -51.51
C ILE A 68 29.84 -5.24 -51.22
N ARG A 69 29.06 -6.15 -50.65
CA ARG A 69 27.73 -5.84 -50.15
C ARG A 69 27.81 -5.61 -48.64
N LEU A 70 27.52 -4.39 -48.21
CA LEU A 70 27.38 -4.06 -46.79
C LEU A 70 25.94 -4.35 -46.32
N LYS A 71 25.79 -4.73 -45.05
CA LYS A 71 24.53 -5.27 -44.50
C LYS A 71 23.39 -4.27 -44.42
N ARG A 72 23.69 -3.01 -44.10
CA ARG A 72 22.68 -1.98 -43.79
C ARG A 72 22.47 -0.95 -44.90
N THR A 73 23.30 -0.90 -45.94
CA THR A 73 23.10 -0.02 -47.11
C THR A 73 22.68 -0.82 -48.34
N THR A 74 22.04 -0.20 -49.33
CA THR A 74 21.82 -0.75 -50.68
C THR A 74 22.83 -0.26 -51.72
N VAL A 75 23.65 0.74 -51.36
CA VAL A 75 24.66 1.34 -52.25
C VAL A 75 25.75 0.30 -52.56
N PRO A 76 26.06 0.04 -53.84
CA PRO A 76 27.20 -0.76 -54.25
C PRO A 76 28.51 -0.17 -53.73
N VAL A 77 29.36 -1.00 -53.13
CA VAL A 77 30.63 -0.56 -52.55
C VAL A 77 31.77 -1.15 -53.35
N ARG A 78 32.46 -0.32 -54.14
CA ARG A 78 33.49 -0.77 -55.08
C ARG A 78 34.89 -0.71 -54.48
N LEU A 79 35.64 -1.78 -54.67
CA LEU A 79 37.03 -1.95 -54.27
C LEU A 79 37.95 -1.68 -55.46
N ARG A 80 39.01 -0.90 -55.24
CA ARG A 80 40.02 -0.57 -56.27
C ARG A 80 41.42 -1.02 -55.87
N GLY A 81 42.23 -1.36 -56.87
CA GLY A 81 43.65 -1.68 -56.72
C GLY A 81 43.91 -2.76 -55.67
N ALA A 82 44.79 -2.45 -54.71
CA ALA A 82 45.23 -3.36 -53.67
C ALA A 82 44.13 -3.78 -52.67
N LEU A 83 42.98 -3.10 -52.66
CA LEU A 83 41.86 -3.47 -51.79
C LEU A 83 41.07 -4.69 -52.31
N ARG A 84 41.27 -5.09 -53.56
CA ARG A 84 40.57 -6.23 -54.17
C ARG A 84 41.18 -7.54 -53.65
N PRO A 85 40.46 -8.32 -52.83
CA PRO A 85 41.00 -9.56 -52.31
C PRO A 85 41.11 -10.60 -53.44
N ARG A 86 42.16 -11.42 -53.40
CA ARG A 86 42.37 -12.50 -54.37
C ARG A 86 41.50 -13.73 -54.12
N ASN A 87 41.12 -13.94 -52.85
CA ASN A 87 40.26 -15.03 -52.38
C ASN A 87 39.08 -14.43 -51.61
N PRO A 88 37.89 -15.06 -51.61
CA PRO A 88 36.73 -14.53 -50.88
C PRO A 88 37.05 -14.53 -49.38
N PRO A 89 37.24 -13.35 -48.75
CA PRO A 89 37.50 -13.31 -47.33
C PRO A 89 36.19 -13.53 -46.58
N ARG A 90 36.29 -13.91 -45.30
CA ARG A 90 35.11 -14.10 -44.47
C ARG A 90 34.34 -12.77 -44.35
N PRO A 91 33.00 -12.80 -44.29
CA PRO A 91 32.20 -11.64 -43.90
C PRO A 91 32.67 -11.12 -42.54
N MET A 92 33.17 -9.88 -42.49
CA MET A 92 33.70 -9.25 -41.28
C MET A 92 33.15 -7.83 -41.13
N PRO A 93 33.14 -7.28 -39.90
CA PRO A 93 32.94 -5.86 -39.69
C PRO A 93 34.08 -5.05 -40.32
N VAL A 94 33.74 -3.95 -40.98
CA VAL A 94 34.69 -3.10 -41.71
C VAL A 94 34.36 -1.63 -41.51
N ILE A 95 35.39 -0.79 -41.52
CA ILE A 95 35.25 0.65 -41.72
C ILE A 95 35.76 0.94 -43.14
N ALA A 96 34.83 1.28 -44.03
CA ALA A 96 35.11 1.63 -45.42
C ALA A 96 35.15 3.15 -45.57
N GLN A 97 36.25 3.70 -46.06
CA GLN A 97 36.42 5.11 -46.37
C GLN A 97 36.60 5.31 -47.87
N GLY A 98 35.84 6.24 -48.45
CA GLY A 98 35.78 6.38 -49.90
C GLY A 98 35.02 7.62 -50.33
N ARG A 99 34.89 7.84 -51.64
CA ARG A 99 34.06 8.92 -52.17
C ARG A 99 32.72 8.36 -52.65
N LEU A 100 31.64 9.05 -52.32
CA LEU A 100 30.34 8.75 -52.88
C LEU A 100 30.27 9.34 -54.29
N ALA A 101 30.02 8.52 -55.30
CA ALA A 101 29.91 8.92 -56.70
C ALA A 101 28.48 8.69 -57.21
N ARG A 102 28.14 9.35 -58.33
CA ARG A 102 26.93 9.07 -59.09
C ARG A 102 27.32 8.56 -60.47
N GLU A 103 26.91 7.35 -60.78
CA GLU A 103 27.14 6.69 -62.07
C GLU A 103 25.83 6.17 -62.62
N GLU A 104 25.54 6.44 -63.89
CA GLU A 104 24.32 5.98 -64.57
C GLU A 104 23.02 6.26 -63.77
N GLY A 105 23.01 7.36 -63.01
CA GLY A 105 21.89 7.76 -62.15
C GLY A 105 21.82 7.05 -60.78
N GLN A 106 22.71 6.10 -60.48
CA GLN A 106 22.80 5.40 -59.20
C GLN A 106 23.96 5.93 -58.34
N LEU A 107 23.80 5.88 -57.01
CA LEU A 107 24.89 6.16 -56.09
C LEU A 107 25.80 4.93 -55.97
N VAL A 108 27.10 5.15 -56.01
CA VAL A 108 28.14 4.13 -55.84
C VAL A 108 29.14 4.63 -54.81
N PHE A 109 29.59 3.78 -53.90
CA PHE A 109 30.60 4.13 -52.91
C PHE A 109 31.97 3.59 -53.33
N GLU A 110 32.85 4.49 -53.77
CA GLU A 110 34.19 4.13 -54.25
C GLU A 110 35.19 4.12 -53.09
N VAL A 111 35.56 2.93 -52.64
CA VAL A 111 36.39 2.75 -51.45
C VAL A 111 37.86 3.04 -51.78
N SER A 112 38.44 3.92 -50.98
CA SER A 112 39.86 4.27 -50.97
C SER A 112 40.65 3.58 -49.84
N SER A 113 39.96 3.19 -48.76
CA SER A 113 40.53 2.44 -47.64
C SER A 113 39.47 1.53 -47.03
N LEU A 114 39.84 0.29 -46.71
CA LEU A 114 38.98 -0.70 -46.08
C LEU A 114 39.69 -1.28 -44.86
N ALA A 115 39.29 -0.84 -43.66
CA ALA A 115 39.87 -1.31 -42.41
C ALA A 115 39.00 -2.42 -41.82
N VAL A 116 39.50 -3.65 -41.84
CA VAL A 116 38.88 -4.79 -41.14
C VAL A 116 38.88 -4.51 -39.64
N GLN A 117 37.73 -4.71 -39.02
CA GLN A 117 37.55 -4.55 -37.58
C GLN A 117 37.40 -5.91 -36.92
N ALA A 118 37.68 -5.95 -35.61
CA ALA A 118 37.32 -7.08 -34.77
C ALA A 118 35.79 -7.30 -34.76
N ASP A 119 35.36 -8.48 -34.28
CA ASP A 119 33.95 -8.75 -34.05
C ASP A 119 33.33 -7.71 -33.10
N ASP A 120 32.07 -7.35 -33.30
CA ASP A 120 31.47 -6.21 -32.56
C ASP A 120 31.44 -6.44 -31.04
N VAL A 121 31.37 -7.70 -30.59
CA VAL A 121 31.51 -8.05 -29.18
C VAL A 121 32.93 -7.74 -28.66
N GLU A 122 33.95 -8.12 -29.42
CA GLU A 122 35.35 -7.85 -29.05
C GLU A 122 35.67 -6.35 -29.09
N ARG A 123 35.09 -5.62 -30.07
CA ARG A 123 35.17 -4.16 -30.14
C ARG A 123 34.58 -3.50 -28.89
N LEU A 124 33.42 -3.98 -28.43
CA LEU A 124 32.81 -3.51 -27.18
C LEU A 124 33.75 -3.73 -26.01
N GLU A 125 34.28 -4.95 -25.87
CA GLU A 125 35.14 -5.32 -24.74
C GLU A 125 36.43 -4.50 -24.71
N LYS A 126 37.10 -4.34 -25.85
CA LYS A 126 38.30 -3.51 -25.97
C LYS A 126 38.00 -2.04 -25.68
N GLY A 127 36.88 -1.53 -26.19
CA GLY A 127 36.42 -0.17 -25.95
C GLY A 127 36.19 0.11 -24.47
N VAL A 128 35.49 -0.81 -23.78
CA VAL A 128 35.19 -0.71 -22.34
C VAL A 128 36.44 -0.91 -21.49
N ALA A 129 37.33 -1.85 -21.84
CA ALA A 129 38.56 -2.12 -21.10
C ALA A 129 39.53 -0.93 -21.09
N ALA A 130 39.44 -0.04 -22.09
CA ALA A 130 40.22 1.19 -22.16
C ALA A 130 39.63 2.33 -21.30
N LEU A 131 38.41 2.20 -20.76
CA LEU A 131 37.77 3.24 -19.97
C LEU A 131 38.22 3.23 -18.50
N PRO A 132 38.33 4.40 -17.85
CA PRO A 132 38.49 4.47 -16.41
C PRO A 132 37.35 3.76 -15.66
N PRO A 133 37.61 3.19 -14.46
CA PRO A 133 36.58 2.49 -13.67
C PRO A 133 35.34 3.34 -13.34
N GLY A 134 35.50 4.65 -13.19
CA GLY A 134 34.40 5.58 -12.85
C GLY A 134 33.69 6.22 -14.05
N ASP A 135 34.08 5.91 -15.29
CA ASP A 135 33.60 6.59 -16.49
C ASP A 135 32.26 6.02 -16.97
N PHE A 136 31.18 6.36 -16.26
CA PHE A 136 29.85 5.87 -16.58
C PHE A 136 29.26 6.48 -17.86
N GLU A 137 29.63 7.71 -18.24
CA GLU A 137 29.13 8.37 -19.44
C GLU A 137 29.60 7.64 -20.70
N ASN A 138 30.90 7.33 -20.81
CA ASN A 138 31.40 6.58 -21.95
C ASN A 138 30.91 5.13 -21.94
N ARG A 139 30.71 4.51 -20.77
CA ARG A 139 30.09 3.17 -20.68
C ARG A 139 28.64 3.18 -21.19
N LYS A 140 27.85 4.21 -20.86
CA LYS A 140 26.51 4.39 -21.44
C LYS A 140 26.56 4.58 -22.96
N ALA A 141 27.52 5.34 -23.46
CA ALA A 141 27.70 5.53 -24.90
C ALA A 141 28.01 4.21 -25.63
N TRP A 142 28.92 3.39 -25.07
CA TRP A 142 29.21 2.05 -25.58
C TRP A 142 28.02 1.10 -25.47
N ALA A 143 27.26 1.16 -24.39
CA ALA A 143 26.04 0.36 -24.23
C ALA A 143 24.99 0.72 -25.29
N ALA A 144 24.76 2.01 -25.53
CA ALA A 144 23.84 2.49 -26.56
C ALA A 144 24.32 2.12 -27.98
N TRP A 145 25.62 2.19 -28.24
CA TRP A 145 26.22 1.71 -29.50
C TRP A 145 25.96 0.21 -29.70
N ALA A 146 26.25 -0.62 -28.68
CA ALA A 146 26.07 -2.06 -28.74
C ALA A 146 24.60 -2.45 -28.90
N GLU A 147 23.69 -1.78 -28.19
CA GLU A 147 22.26 -2.04 -28.30
C GLU A 147 21.71 -1.67 -29.68
N ARG A 148 22.04 -0.47 -30.20
CA ARG A 148 21.60 -0.03 -31.53
C ARG A 148 22.12 -0.98 -32.61
N ARG A 149 23.43 -1.24 -32.60
CA ARG A 149 24.09 -2.09 -33.58
C ARG A 149 23.62 -3.54 -33.48
N GLY A 150 23.40 -4.03 -32.26
CA GLY A 150 22.83 -5.35 -31.99
C GLY A 150 21.46 -5.52 -32.63
N LYS A 151 20.55 -4.55 -32.43
CA LYS A 151 19.20 -4.58 -33.02
C LYS A 151 19.23 -4.56 -34.55
N GLU A 152 19.99 -3.63 -35.12
CA GLU A 152 20.07 -3.46 -36.58
C GLU A 152 20.70 -4.68 -37.27
N LEU A 153 21.66 -5.33 -36.61
CA LEU A 153 22.34 -6.51 -37.15
C LEU A 153 21.72 -7.83 -36.70
N LYS A 154 20.68 -7.80 -35.86
CA LYS A 154 20.06 -8.96 -35.20
C LYS A 154 21.08 -9.81 -34.41
N ASP A 155 21.98 -9.14 -33.70
CA ASP A 155 23.05 -9.74 -32.89
C ASP A 155 22.66 -9.76 -31.41
N GLY A 156 21.98 -10.83 -31.00
CA GLY A 156 21.51 -11.03 -29.63
C GLY A 156 22.63 -11.01 -28.56
N PRO A 157 23.80 -11.65 -28.79
CA PRO A 157 24.94 -11.53 -27.88
C PRO A 157 25.39 -10.08 -27.65
N LEU A 158 25.51 -9.27 -28.71
CA LEU A 158 25.90 -7.86 -28.60
C LEU A 158 24.86 -7.04 -27.83
N GLU A 159 23.56 -7.24 -28.10
CA GLU A 159 22.49 -6.57 -27.36
C GLU A 159 22.54 -6.90 -25.85
N ARG A 160 22.73 -8.18 -25.50
CA ARG A 160 22.81 -8.60 -24.09
C ARG A 160 24.00 -7.97 -23.38
N LYS A 161 25.17 -7.93 -24.03
CA LYS A 161 26.35 -7.26 -23.46
C LYS A 161 26.15 -5.75 -23.33
N GLY A 162 25.52 -5.10 -24.32
CA GLY A 162 25.15 -3.69 -24.23
C GLY A 162 24.25 -3.40 -23.03
N ARG A 163 23.20 -4.20 -22.79
CA ARG A 163 22.33 -4.04 -21.61
C ARG A 163 23.05 -4.30 -20.29
N ALA A 164 23.96 -5.29 -20.23
CA ALA A 164 24.77 -5.54 -19.04
C ALA A 164 25.70 -4.36 -18.73
N LEU A 165 26.32 -3.78 -19.77
CA LEU A 165 27.16 -2.59 -19.63
C LEU A 165 26.36 -1.36 -19.19
N LEU A 166 25.13 -1.20 -19.68
CA LEU A 166 24.23 -0.14 -19.20
C LEU A 166 23.94 -0.30 -17.71
N ALA A 167 23.69 -1.53 -17.24
CA ALA A 167 23.45 -1.81 -15.83
C ALA A 167 24.65 -1.41 -14.95
N GLU A 168 25.87 -1.75 -15.39
CA GLU A 168 27.11 -1.35 -14.72
C GLU A 168 27.28 0.17 -14.70
N ALA A 169 27.04 0.85 -15.82
CA ALA A 169 27.17 2.30 -15.91
C ALA A 169 26.18 3.03 -14.97
N VAL A 170 24.93 2.57 -14.91
CA VAL A 170 23.92 3.10 -13.98
C VAL A 170 24.36 2.92 -12.53
N GLN A 171 24.99 1.80 -12.20
CA GLN A 171 25.50 1.57 -10.84
C GLN A 171 26.64 2.55 -10.50
N ILE A 172 27.62 2.70 -11.39
CA ILE A 172 28.74 3.64 -11.19
C ILE A 172 28.21 5.07 -11.01
N GLU A 173 27.24 5.48 -11.81
CA GLU A 173 26.59 6.78 -11.69
C GLU A 173 25.81 6.93 -10.38
N ALA A 174 25.08 5.91 -9.95
CA ALA A 174 24.37 5.96 -8.68
C ALA A 174 25.35 6.09 -7.49
N ASP A 175 26.49 5.42 -7.55
CA ASP A 175 27.50 5.48 -6.50
C ASP A 175 28.25 6.81 -6.47
N SER A 176 28.45 7.47 -7.61
CA SER A 176 29.04 8.83 -7.65
C SER A 176 28.13 9.90 -7.04
N ARG A 177 26.80 9.68 -7.05
CA ARG A 177 25.80 10.61 -6.51
C ARG A 177 25.60 10.52 -4.98
N ARG A 178 26.39 9.72 -4.26
CA ARG A 178 26.28 9.53 -2.79
C ARG A 178 26.29 10.82 -1.95
N GLY A 179 26.95 11.88 -2.43
CA GLY A 179 27.09 13.15 -1.71
C GLY A 179 26.22 14.30 -2.20
N THR A 180 25.27 14.09 -3.13
CA THR A 180 24.46 15.18 -3.68
C THR A 180 23.31 15.58 -2.74
N VAL A 181 22.89 16.85 -2.81
CA VAL A 181 21.83 17.43 -1.93
C VAL A 181 20.48 16.72 -2.10
N ASP A 182 20.19 16.15 -3.27
CA ASP A 182 18.96 15.39 -3.56
C ASP A 182 19.23 14.00 -4.15
N ALA A 183 20.27 13.33 -3.62
CA ALA A 183 20.64 11.97 -4.04
C ALA A 183 19.46 10.98 -4.09
N PRO A 184 18.48 10.98 -3.16
CA PRO A 184 17.39 10.02 -3.21
C PRO A 184 16.47 10.18 -4.42
N ARG A 185 16.14 11.41 -4.85
CA ARG A 185 15.32 11.61 -6.05
C ARG A 185 16.09 11.28 -7.32
N GLU A 186 17.37 11.64 -7.35
CA GLU A 186 18.26 11.31 -8.45
C GLU A 186 18.41 9.79 -8.66
N TRP A 187 18.57 9.03 -7.58
CA TRP A 187 18.61 7.57 -7.63
C TRP A 187 17.30 6.96 -8.14
N LEU A 188 16.15 7.47 -7.69
CA LEU A 188 14.86 6.98 -8.16
C LEU A 188 14.68 7.24 -9.66
N ALA A 189 15.01 8.44 -10.13
CA ALA A 189 14.95 8.77 -11.55
C ALA A 189 15.86 7.87 -12.40
N LEU A 190 17.05 7.55 -11.90
CA LEU A 190 17.95 6.58 -12.54
C LEU A 190 17.37 5.16 -12.58
N ALA A 191 16.73 4.72 -11.49
CA ALA A 191 16.09 3.40 -11.44
C ALA A 191 14.95 3.29 -12.47
N GLU A 192 14.09 4.30 -12.54
CA GLU A 192 13.00 4.38 -13.51
C GLU A 192 13.52 4.42 -14.96
N ASP A 193 14.54 5.23 -15.21
CA ASP A 193 15.15 5.32 -16.54
C ASP A 193 15.81 4.01 -16.98
N ALA A 194 16.55 3.36 -16.08
CA ALA A 194 17.15 2.05 -16.32
C ALA A 194 16.10 1.00 -16.65
N ARG A 195 14.99 0.96 -15.89
CA ARG A 195 13.87 0.04 -16.17
C ARG A 195 13.23 0.33 -17.52
N ARG A 196 12.98 1.60 -17.87
CA ARG A 196 12.44 1.98 -19.20
C ARG A 196 13.36 1.58 -20.34
N LYS A 197 14.68 1.62 -20.13
CA LYS A 197 15.71 1.19 -21.10
C LYS A 197 15.93 -0.33 -21.13
N GLY A 198 15.14 -1.12 -20.37
CA GLY A 198 15.21 -2.57 -20.40
C GLY A 198 16.43 -3.16 -19.68
N VAL A 199 17.00 -2.44 -18.71
CA VAL A 199 18.00 -3.00 -17.80
C VAL A 199 17.34 -4.12 -16.99
N ALA A 200 18.00 -5.28 -16.92
CA ALA A 200 17.47 -6.45 -16.23
C ALA A 200 17.40 -6.23 -14.70
N GLU A 201 16.37 -6.80 -14.08
CA GLU A 201 16.28 -6.92 -12.62
C GLU A 201 17.40 -7.84 -12.09
N PRO A 202 17.92 -7.61 -10.86
CA PRO A 202 17.39 -6.72 -9.81
C PRO A 202 17.97 -5.30 -9.81
N GLY A 203 18.71 -4.87 -10.85
CA GLY A 203 19.43 -3.59 -10.85
C GLY A 203 18.55 -2.36 -10.58
N PRO A 204 17.49 -2.11 -11.39
CA PRO A 204 16.58 -1.00 -11.16
C PRO A 204 15.91 -1.06 -9.79
N SER A 205 15.43 -2.23 -9.37
CA SER A 205 14.78 -2.39 -8.07
C SER A 205 15.71 -2.12 -6.89
N ALA A 206 16.95 -2.61 -6.94
CA ALA A 206 17.94 -2.34 -5.91
C ALA A 206 18.20 -0.84 -5.72
N LEU A 207 18.30 -0.09 -6.83
CA LEU A 207 18.49 1.35 -6.78
C LEU A 207 17.25 2.07 -6.21
N ALA A 208 16.05 1.63 -6.57
CA ALA A 208 14.81 2.14 -6.00
C ALA A 208 14.72 1.87 -4.49
N HIS A 209 15.13 0.68 -4.01
CA HIS A 209 15.20 0.37 -2.59
C HIS A 209 16.11 1.35 -1.83
N ARG A 210 17.29 1.65 -2.38
CA ARG A 210 18.18 2.67 -1.81
C ARG A 210 17.51 4.04 -1.73
N ALA A 211 16.89 4.49 -2.83
CA ALA A 211 16.17 5.76 -2.89
C ALA A 211 15.04 5.84 -1.86
N PHE A 212 14.12 4.87 -1.86
CA PHE A 212 12.96 4.86 -0.99
C PHE A 212 13.33 4.74 0.49
N ARG A 213 14.39 3.98 0.84
CA ARG A 213 14.87 3.92 2.23
C ARG A 213 15.43 5.26 2.70
N ALA A 214 16.16 5.98 1.85
CA ALA A 214 16.64 7.32 2.17
C ALA A 214 15.48 8.32 2.29
N GLN A 215 14.50 8.29 1.37
CA GLN A 215 13.29 9.12 1.43
C GLN A 215 12.46 8.82 2.68
N LEU A 216 12.30 7.55 3.07
CA LEU A 216 11.58 7.15 4.28
C LEU A 216 12.24 7.69 5.56
N ARG A 217 13.58 7.71 5.63
CA ARG A 217 14.30 8.30 6.76
C ARG A 217 14.03 9.81 6.86
N ALA A 218 14.02 10.51 5.73
CA ALA A 218 13.82 11.96 5.67
C ALA A 218 12.36 12.40 5.84
N ALA A 219 11.38 11.58 5.46
CA ALA A 219 9.96 11.93 5.53
C ALA A 219 9.48 12.11 6.97
N SER A 220 8.97 13.29 7.32
CA SER A 220 8.55 13.65 8.69
C SER A 220 7.04 13.87 8.85
N ASP A 221 6.31 14.08 7.77
CA ASP A 221 4.88 14.40 7.80
C ASP A 221 4.02 13.41 7.00
N VAL A 222 2.71 13.44 7.26
CA VAL A 222 1.72 12.54 6.67
C VAL A 222 1.66 12.68 5.15
N ALA A 223 1.78 13.89 4.61
CA ALA A 223 1.67 14.13 3.17
C ALA A 223 2.87 13.54 2.40
N ALA A 224 4.08 13.73 2.94
CA ALA A 224 5.31 13.13 2.42
C ALA A 224 5.24 11.60 2.46
N LEU A 225 4.73 11.02 3.53
CA LEU A 225 4.58 9.56 3.68
C LEU A 225 3.52 8.97 2.74
N GLU A 226 2.40 9.66 2.53
CA GLU A 226 1.39 9.26 1.51
C GLU A 226 1.97 9.33 0.09
N SER A 227 2.72 10.38 -0.22
CA SER A 227 3.38 10.49 -1.52
C SER A 227 4.43 9.40 -1.72
N LEU A 228 5.20 9.08 -0.68
CA LEU A 228 6.19 7.99 -0.70
C LEU A 228 5.50 6.63 -0.87
N LYS A 229 4.40 6.36 -0.15
CA LYS A 229 3.62 5.14 -0.31
C LYS A 229 3.17 4.95 -1.76
N LYS A 230 2.60 5.99 -2.37
CA LYS A 230 2.18 5.95 -3.78
C LYS A 230 3.36 5.70 -4.73
N ALA A 231 4.52 6.30 -4.47
CA ALA A 231 5.71 6.08 -5.28
C ALA A 231 6.21 4.63 -5.18
N VAL A 232 6.24 4.05 -3.97
CA VAL A 232 6.60 2.63 -3.76
C VAL A 232 5.60 1.71 -4.47
N GLU A 233 4.30 1.97 -4.36
CA GLU A 233 3.26 1.17 -5.04
C GLU A 233 3.32 1.30 -6.56
N GLY A 234 3.65 2.49 -7.08
CA GLY A 234 3.86 2.69 -8.52
C GLY A 234 5.07 1.93 -9.06
N PHE A 235 6.14 1.84 -8.27
CA PHE A 235 7.36 1.13 -8.66
C PHE A 235 7.28 -0.39 -8.44
N PHE A 236 6.54 -0.83 -7.40
CA PHE A 236 6.32 -2.22 -7.01
C PHE A 236 4.81 -2.53 -6.94
N PRO A 237 4.13 -2.74 -8.09
CA PRO A 237 2.66 -2.77 -8.17
C PRO A 237 1.98 -3.88 -7.36
N SER A 238 2.68 -4.98 -7.06
CA SER A 238 2.12 -6.10 -6.29
C SER A 238 2.37 -6.01 -4.78
N VAL A 239 3.13 -5.02 -4.30
CA VAL A 239 3.64 -5.02 -2.92
C VAL A 239 2.55 -4.90 -1.85
N ALA A 240 1.47 -4.17 -2.16
CA ALA A 240 0.35 -3.99 -1.25
C ALA A 240 -0.53 -5.25 -1.16
N THR A 241 -0.64 -6.01 -2.25
CA THR A 241 -1.54 -7.16 -2.37
C THR A 241 -0.86 -8.51 -2.10
N ASP A 242 0.45 -8.61 -2.31
CA ASP A 242 1.24 -9.82 -2.05
C ASP A 242 1.53 -10.01 -0.55
N ARG A 243 0.50 -10.39 0.21
CA ARG A 243 0.60 -10.65 1.65
C ARG A 243 1.49 -11.85 1.97
N ALA A 244 1.60 -12.82 1.06
CA ALA A 244 2.43 -14.01 1.27
C ALA A 244 3.92 -13.65 1.37
N ALA A 245 4.37 -12.63 0.63
CA ALA A 245 5.72 -12.11 0.74
C ALA A 245 6.06 -11.59 2.16
N GLY A 246 5.08 -11.14 2.94
CA GLY A 246 5.25 -10.67 4.32
C GLY A 246 5.69 -11.77 5.29
N SER A 247 5.40 -13.04 4.98
CA SER A 247 5.79 -14.20 5.78
C SER A 247 7.19 -14.75 5.45
N THR A 248 7.92 -14.11 4.53
CA THR A 248 9.25 -14.55 4.13
C THR A 248 10.25 -14.28 5.26
N ASN A 249 11.07 -15.29 5.60
CA ASN A 249 12.09 -15.13 6.64
C ASN A 249 13.27 -14.28 6.13
N LEU A 250 13.29 -13.01 6.56
CA LEU A 250 14.30 -12.03 6.20
C LEU A 250 15.41 -11.86 7.25
N ALA A 251 15.48 -12.70 8.29
CA ALA A 251 16.39 -12.52 9.43
C ALA A 251 17.85 -12.29 9.00
N ARG A 252 18.35 -13.06 8.03
CA ARG A 252 19.73 -12.91 7.50
C ARG A 252 19.97 -11.62 6.71
N TRP A 253 18.90 -10.98 6.23
CA TRP A 253 18.96 -9.80 5.37
C TRP A 253 18.71 -8.49 6.12
N GLU A 254 18.24 -8.53 7.38
CA GLU A 254 17.84 -7.32 8.11
C GLU A 254 18.99 -6.31 8.26
N GLU A 255 20.14 -6.77 8.75
CA GLU A 255 21.29 -5.92 9.00
C GLU A 255 21.97 -5.47 7.69
N PRO A 256 22.25 -6.37 6.71
CA PRO A 256 22.74 -5.94 5.40
C PRO A 256 21.83 -4.90 4.73
N TYR A 257 20.51 -5.13 4.73
CA TYR A 257 19.55 -4.25 4.09
C TYR A 257 19.37 -2.91 4.82
N ARG A 258 19.61 -2.86 6.13
CA ARG A 258 19.63 -1.60 6.89
C ARG A 258 20.81 -0.72 6.48
N ASN A 259 21.98 -1.32 6.25
CA ASN A 259 23.23 -0.63 5.99
C ASN A 259 23.42 -0.28 4.51
N ASP A 260 23.19 -1.24 3.61
CA ASP A 260 23.20 -1.04 2.16
C ASP A 260 21.96 -1.70 1.51
N PRO A 261 20.83 -0.97 1.41
CA PRO A 261 19.61 -1.50 0.80
C PRO A 261 19.81 -2.01 -0.63
N ALA A 262 20.62 -1.33 -1.44
CA ALA A 262 20.84 -1.72 -2.84
C ALA A 262 21.76 -2.94 -2.96
N GLY A 263 22.83 -3.01 -2.15
CA GLY A 263 23.71 -4.19 -2.08
C GLY A 263 22.94 -5.44 -1.65
N ALA A 264 22.27 -5.37 -0.49
CA ALA A 264 21.50 -6.48 0.05
C ALA A 264 20.39 -6.97 -0.90
N TYR A 265 19.70 -6.06 -1.58
CA TYR A 265 18.66 -6.44 -2.53
C TYR A 265 19.21 -7.16 -3.77
N ARG A 266 20.38 -6.77 -4.27
CA ARG A 266 21.03 -7.44 -5.42
C ARG A 266 21.45 -8.87 -5.09
N GLU A 267 21.99 -9.06 -3.89
CA GLU A 267 22.45 -10.37 -3.40
C GLU A 267 21.30 -11.28 -2.99
N ALA A 268 20.15 -10.71 -2.61
CA ALA A 268 18.98 -11.47 -2.20
C ALA A 268 18.43 -12.34 -3.35
N PRO A 269 18.11 -13.62 -3.09
CA PRO A 269 17.35 -14.47 -4.01
C PRO A 269 15.98 -13.88 -4.39
N ALA A 270 15.40 -14.36 -5.49
CA ALA A 270 14.16 -13.79 -6.04
C ALA A 270 12.96 -13.82 -5.09
N ASP A 271 12.80 -14.89 -4.31
CA ASP A 271 11.78 -15.02 -3.26
C ASP A 271 12.01 -14.01 -2.12
N GLN A 272 13.27 -13.83 -1.71
CA GLN A 272 13.66 -12.89 -0.66
C GLN A 272 13.47 -11.44 -1.09
N ARG A 273 13.70 -11.12 -2.37
CA ARG A 273 13.47 -9.79 -2.92
C ARG A 273 12.01 -9.35 -2.80
N LYS A 274 11.05 -10.23 -3.08
CA LYS A 274 9.63 -9.92 -2.84
C LYS A 274 9.34 -9.63 -1.37
N GLY A 275 9.95 -10.39 -0.46
CA GLY A 275 9.89 -10.11 0.98
C GLY A 275 10.46 -8.73 1.33
N LEU A 276 11.58 -8.34 0.73
CA LEU A 276 12.18 -7.01 0.91
C LEU A 276 11.31 -5.88 0.33
N ASP A 277 10.68 -6.09 -0.84
CA ASP A 277 9.70 -5.16 -1.42
C ASP A 277 8.57 -4.93 -0.39
N ARG A 278 7.97 -6.04 0.10
CA ARG A 278 6.89 -6.02 1.08
C ARG A 278 7.30 -5.35 2.38
N ARG A 279 8.52 -5.63 2.86
CA ARG A 279 9.09 -4.98 4.04
C ARG A 279 9.22 -3.47 3.85
N LEU A 280 9.74 -3.00 2.72
CA LEU A 280 9.87 -1.58 2.43
C LEU A 280 8.51 -0.88 2.49
N TRP A 281 7.50 -1.44 1.81
CA TRP A 281 6.15 -0.90 1.84
C TRP A 281 5.54 -0.92 3.25
N GLY A 282 5.75 -2.01 4.00
CA GLY A 282 5.32 -2.10 5.40
C GLY A 282 5.98 -1.08 6.31
N ASP A 283 7.27 -0.78 6.13
CA ASP A 283 7.97 0.27 6.88
C ASP A 283 7.41 1.67 6.56
N VAL A 284 7.05 1.93 5.29
CA VAL A 284 6.41 3.19 4.89
C VAL A 284 5.02 3.31 5.52
N LEU A 285 4.21 2.25 5.45
CA LEU A 285 2.86 2.24 5.99
C LEU A 285 2.86 2.33 7.52
N GLU A 286 3.77 1.64 8.21
CA GLU A 286 3.95 1.76 9.66
C GLU A 286 4.24 3.20 10.07
N LYS A 287 5.24 3.84 9.45
CA LYS A 287 5.59 5.24 9.77
C LYS A 287 4.43 6.20 9.47
N LEU A 288 3.67 5.95 8.41
CA LEU A 288 2.47 6.72 8.06
C LEU A 288 1.37 6.59 9.11
N LEU A 289 1.08 5.36 9.56
CA LEU A 289 0.05 5.10 10.56
C LEU A 289 0.44 5.67 11.93
N GLU A 290 1.71 5.55 12.32
CA GLU A 290 2.23 6.16 13.54
C GLU A 290 2.17 7.69 13.49
N ALA A 291 2.49 8.31 12.34
CA ALA A 291 2.35 9.75 12.16
C ALA A 291 0.89 10.23 12.25
N LYS A 292 -0.06 9.48 11.66
CA LYS A 292 -1.49 9.76 11.78
C LYS A 292 -1.99 9.63 13.22
N ALA A 293 -1.61 8.56 13.91
CA ALA A 293 -1.93 8.36 15.32
C ALA A 293 -1.28 9.40 16.25
N ALA A 294 -0.16 9.99 15.84
CA ALA A 294 0.45 11.10 16.56
C ALA A 294 -0.31 12.41 16.39
N ALA A 295 -0.84 12.68 15.19
CA ALA A 295 -1.64 13.86 14.91
C ALA A 295 -3.06 13.77 15.49
N ASP A 296 -3.67 12.58 15.44
CA ASP A 296 -4.98 12.29 16.03
C ASP A 296 -4.93 10.97 16.82
N PRO A 297 -4.64 11.03 18.13
CA PRO A 297 -4.57 9.84 18.98
C PRO A 297 -5.87 9.04 19.05
N VAL A 298 -7.04 9.67 18.88
CA VAL A 298 -8.34 8.98 18.95
C VAL A 298 -8.52 8.05 17.74
N SER A 299 -8.04 8.47 16.56
CA SER A 299 -8.06 7.65 15.35
C SER A 299 -7.23 6.37 15.45
N ALA A 300 -6.33 6.23 16.44
CA ALA A 300 -5.40 5.10 16.52
C ALA A 300 -6.08 3.73 16.64
N ILE A 301 -7.31 3.67 17.17
CA ILE A 301 -8.14 2.45 17.20
C ILE A 301 -8.56 2.04 15.78
N GLU A 302 -8.98 2.99 14.94
CA GLU A 302 -9.33 2.71 13.55
C GLU A 302 -8.08 2.32 12.74
N LEU A 303 -6.95 2.99 13.01
CA LEU A 303 -5.67 2.70 12.36
C LEU A 303 -5.15 1.29 12.71
N SER A 304 -5.41 0.75 13.91
CA SER A 304 -5.04 -0.64 14.22
C SER A 304 -5.82 -1.64 13.36
N GLY A 305 -7.07 -1.35 12.99
CA GLY A 305 -7.83 -2.16 12.05
C GLY A 305 -7.26 -2.13 10.63
N ILE A 306 -6.65 -1.02 10.23
CA ILE A 306 -5.89 -0.95 8.97
C ILE A 306 -4.66 -1.86 9.04
N VAL A 307 -3.94 -1.90 10.17
CA VAL A 307 -2.80 -2.83 10.34
C VAL A 307 -3.25 -4.28 10.21
N GLU A 308 -4.32 -4.68 10.89
CA GLU A 308 -4.84 -6.06 10.80
C GLU A 308 -5.16 -6.47 9.35
N ARG A 309 -5.69 -5.54 8.55
CA ARG A 309 -6.07 -5.80 7.14
C ARG A 309 -4.89 -5.74 6.17
N GLU A 310 -4.04 -4.74 6.31
CA GLU A 310 -3.01 -4.38 5.33
C GLU A 310 -1.63 -4.92 5.69
N LEU A 311 -1.33 -5.12 6.97
CA LEU A 311 -0.04 -5.61 7.51
C LEU A 311 -0.26 -6.72 8.55
N PRO A 312 -0.90 -7.86 8.18
CA PRO A 312 -1.12 -8.97 9.11
C PRO A 312 0.18 -9.46 9.77
N GLU A 313 1.30 -9.38 9.07
CA GLU A 313 2.64 -9.74 9.56
C GLU A 313 3.14 -8.84 10.72
N ARG A 314 2.52 -7.68 10.96
CA ARG A 314 2.84 -6.75 12.06
C ARG A 314 1.66 -6.48 13.00
N ALA A 315 0.55 -7.19 12.83
CA ALA A 315 -0.68 -6.95 13.61
C ALA A 315 -0.44 -7.06 15.13
N ASP A 316 0.35 -8.04 15.57
CA ASP A 316 0.62 -8.24 17.00
C ASP A 316 1.47 -7.12 17.63
N GLN A 317 2.43 -6.55 16.90
CA GLN A 317 3.33 -5.53 17.45
C GLN A 317 2.79 -4.12 17.21
N LEU A 318 2.55 -3.76 15.94
CA LEU A 318 2.10 -2.42 15.57
C LEU A 318 0.62 -2.22 15.87
N GLY A 319 -0.22 -3.21 15.55
CA GLY A 319 -1.67 -3.13 15.79
C GLY A 319 -1.98 -2.94 17.28
N ARG A 320 -1.37 -3.75 18.16
CA ARG A 320 -1.55 -3.61 19.62
C ARG A 320 -1.00 -2.29 20.16
N ARG A 321 0.13 -1.80 19.66
CA ARG A 321 0.71 -0.51 20.08
C ARG A 321 -0.21 0.66 19.72
N LEU A 322 -0.73 0.70 18.50
CA LEU A 322 -1.68 1.73 18.06
C LEU A 322 -2.99 1.66 18.84
N LEU A 323 -3.49 0.43 19.06
CA LEU A 323 -4.69 0.19 19.84
C LEU A 323 -4.55 0.69 21.29
N ALA A 324 -3.45 0.35 21.96
CA ALA A 324 -3.16 0.83 23.32
C ALA A 324 -3.12 2.37 23.38
N ARG A 325 -2.42 3.01 22.43
CA ARG A 325 -2.35 4.48 22.34
C ARG A 325 -3.73 5.12 22.16
N GLY A 326 -4.58 4.53 21.31
CA GLY A 326 -5.93 5.03 21.08
C GLY A 326 -6.83 4.90 22.30
N LEU A 327 -6.72 3.79 23.03
CA LEU A 327 -7.46 3.60 24.28
C LEU A 327 -6.98 4.54 25.39
N ASP A 328 -5.67 4.79 25.50
CA ASP A 328 -5.12 5.76 26.45
C ASP A 328 -5.61 7.19 26.16
N ALA A 329 -5.66 7.59 24.89
CA ALA A 329 -6.22 8.88 24.50
C ALA A 329 -7.72 8.96 24.80
N ALA A 330 -8.48 7.92 24.48
CA ALA A 330 -9.92 7.86 24.79
C ALA A 330 -10.18 7.90 26.31
N ARG A 331 -9.29 7.30 27.13
CA ARG A 331 -9.36 7.35 28.60
C ARG A 331 -9.22 8.77 29.16
N GLN A 332 -8.51 9.67 28.49
CA GLN A 332 -8.42 11.08 28.93
C GLN A 332 -9.78 11.80 28.85
N ASN A 333 -10.67 11.35 27.95
CA ASN A 333 -12.02 11.88 27.77
C ASN A 333 -13.10 10.92 28.31
N LEU A 334 -12.76 10.07 29.29
CA LEU A 334 -13.65 9.03 29.81
C LEU A 334 -15.02 9.57 30.22
N GLY A 335 -15.08 10.79 30.78
CA GLY A 335 -16.31 11.43 31.22
C GLY A 335 -17.31 11.80 30.12
N SER A 336 -16.91 11.87 28.85
CA SER A 336 -17.81 12.13 27.73
C SER A 336 -18.29 10.85 27.03
N LEU A 337 -17.69 9.71 27.36
CA LEU A 337 -18.02 8.43 26.73
C LEU A 337 -19.38 7.88 27.19
N ARG A 338 -20.10 7.29 26.24
CA ARG A 338 -21.36 6.58 26.45
C ARG A 338 -21.10 5.19 27.01
N LYS A 339 -22.15 4.58 27.57
CA LYS A 339 -22.10 3.23 28.15
C LYS A 339 -21.55 2.19 27.16
N ASP A 340 -22.08 2.18 25.94
CA ASP A 340 -21.71 1.20 24.94
C ASP A 340 -20.26 1.41 24.45
N GLU A 341 -19.81 2.66 24.34
CA GLU A 341 -18.42 2.98 23.95
C GLU A 341 -17.43 2.46 25.00
N VAL A 342 -17.68 2.70 26.29
CA VAL A 342 -16.80 2.22 27.37
C VAL A 342 -16.85 0.69 27.47
N ARG A 343 -18.02 0.08 27.24
CA ARG A 343 -18.14 -1.38 27.18
C ARG A 343 -17.27 -1.95 26.06
N SER A 344 -17.39 -1.42 24.84
CA SER A 344 -16.57 -1.86 23.71
C SER A 344 -15.08 -1.67 23.98
N MET A 345 -14.68 -0.56 24.60
CA MET A 345 -13.28 -0.37 25.03
C MET A 345 -12.84 -1.42 26.06
N ALA A 346 -13.67 -1.75 27.05
CA ALA A 346 -13.37 -2.78 28.05
C ALA A 346 -13.30 -4.19 27.44
N GLU A 347 -14.09 -4.47 26.41
CA GLU A 347 -13.97 -5.70 25.60
C GLU A 347 -12.65 -5.74 24.86
N VAL A 348 -12.24 -4.65 24.22
CA VAL A 348 -10.94 -4.54 23.53
C VAL A 348 -9.77 -4.81 24.49
N TYR A 349 -9.78 -4.21 25.70
CA TYR A 349 -8.77 -4.49 26.72
C TYR A 349 -8.69 -5.99 27.09
N ARG A 350 -9.84 -6.64 27.32
CA ARG A 350 -9.92 -8.07 27.65
C ARG A 350 -9.48 -8.97 26.52
N GLU A 351 -10.02 -8.74 25.32
CA GLU A 351 -9.92 -9.69 24.22
C GLU A 351 -8.69 -9.48 23.35
N LYS A 352 -8.38 -8.22 23.01
CA LYS A 352 -7.32 -7.86 22.07
C LYS A 352 -5.99 -7.58 22.78
N LEU A 353 -6.02 -6.83 23.88
CA LEU A 353 -4.81 -6.51 24.66
C LEU A 353 -4.49 -7.55 25.75
N LYS A 354 -5.41 -8.47 26.03
CA LYS A 354 -5.28 -9.51 27.08
C LYS A 354 -5.01 -8.92 28.47
N ASP A 355 -5.59 -7.76 28.75
CA ASP A 355 -5.49 -7.06 30.02
C ASP A 355 -6.88 -6.89 30.65
N PRO A 356 -7.38 -7.92 31.36
CA PRO A 356 -8.69 -7.85 32.02
C PRO A 356 -8.71 -6.87 33.20
N GLN A 357 -7.55 -6.57 33.80
CA GLN A 357 -7.46 -5.65 34.92
C GLN A 357 -7.67 -4.21 34.46
N ALA A 358 -6.98 -3.79 33.37
CA ALA A 358 -7.19 -2.48 32.78
C ALA A 358 -8.65 -2.27 32.31
N ALA A 359 -9.30 -3.32 31.82
CA ALA A 359 -10.73 -3.28 31.50
C ALA A 359 -11.60 -2.98 32.73
N GLN A 360 -11.36 -3.67 33.85
CA GLN A 360 -12.08 -3.39 35.10
C GLN A 360 -11.79 -1.98 35.63
N ASP A 361 -10.54 -1.53 35.58
CA ASP A 361 -10.15 -0.22 36.08
C ASP A 361 -10.75 0.92 35.22
N LEU A 362 -10.87 0.71 33.90
CA LEU A 362 -11.59 1.62 33.00
C LEU A 362 -13.06 1.75 33.41
N LEU A 363 -13.74 0.62 33.61
CA LEU A 363 -15.15 0.57 34.01
C LEU A 363 -15.37 1.24 35.37
N ARG A 364 -14.53 0.94 36.36
CA ARG A 364 -14.54 1.58 37.69
C ARG A 364 -14.35 3.08 37.60
N SER A 365 -13.37 3.52 36.81
CA SER A 365 -13.08 4.95 36.65
C SER A 365 -14.24 5.70 36.01
N TRP A 366 -14.88 5.11 35.00
CA TRP A 366 -16.03 5.71 34.32
C TRP A 366 -17.27 5.79 35.23
N LEU A 367 -17.57 4.71 35.96
CA LEU A 367 -18.67 4.68 36.92
C LEU A 367 -18.46 5.66 38.07
N LYS A 368 -17.21 5.79 38.56
CA LYS A 368 -16.84 6.80 39.55
C LYS A 368 -17.12 8.22 39.05
N ILE A 369 -16.70 8.56 37.82
CA ILE A 369 -16.98 9.89 37.24
C ILE A 369 -18.49 10.16 37.18
N ARG A 370 -19.32 9.15 36.87
CA ARG A 370 -20.78 9.29 36.89
C ARG A 370 -21.32 9.47 38.30
N ARG A 371 -20.82 8.71 39.27
CA ARG A 371 -21.17 8.83 40.68
C ARG A 371 -20.90 10.23 41.21
N ASP A 372 -19.74 10.78 40.87
CA ASP A 372 -19.28 12.08 41.34
C ASP A 372 -20.07 13.25 40.69
N ARG A 373 -20.85 12.97 39.63
CA ARG A 373 -21.76 13.94 38.97
C ARG A 373 -23.20 13.88 39.48
N LEU A 374 -23.55 12.93 40.33
CA LEU A 374 -24.89 12.84 40.90
C LEU A 374 -25.14 14.00 41.86
N SER A 375 -26.30 14.64 41.74
CA SER A 375 -26.74 15.68 42.68
C SER A 375 -27.00 15.07 44.06
N ASP A 376 -26.74 15.84 45.13
CA ASP A 376 -27.08 15.44 46.50
C ASP A 376 -28.58 15.36 46.77
N THR A 377 -29.40 15.94 45.88
CA THR A 377 -30.86 15.93 45.96
C THR A 377 -31.52 14.93 45.00
N ASP A 378 -30.74 14.20 44.21
CA ASP A 378 -31.25 13.26 43.21
C ASP A 378 -31.38 11.84 43.80
N ALA A 379 -32.62 11.37 43.92
CA ALA A 379 -32.94 10.04 44.41
C ALA A 379 -33.04 8.97 43.30
N GLU A 380 -33.19 9.37 42.03
CA GLU A 380 -33.36 8.44 40.89
C GLU A 380 -32.01 8.06 40.29
N GLY A 381 -31.11 9.03 40.09
CA GLY A 381 -29.78 8.80 39.51
C GLY A 381 -28.93 7.72 40.21
N PRO A 382 -28.92 7.60 41.55
CA PRO A 382 -28.21 6.51 42.22
C PRO A 382 -28.83 5.12 41.96
N VAL A 383 -30.15 5.01 41.71
CA VAL A 383 -30.81 3.74 41.38
C VAL A 383 -30.36 3.23 40.01
N ASP A 384 -30.35 4.12 39.01
CA ASP A 384 -29.87 3.80 37.66
C ASP A 384 -28.38 3.43 37.68
N LEU A 385 -27.57 4.18 38.45
CA LEU A 385 -26.14 3.91 38.57
C LEU A 385 -25.87 2.58 39.29
N ALA A 386 -26.65 2.21 40.31
CA ALA A 386 -26.55 0.91 40.98
C ALA A 386 -26.77 -0.25 39.98
N GLY A 387 -27.70 -0.11 39.04
CA GLY A 387 -27.88 -1.05 37.94
C GLY A 387 -26.63 -1.23 37.08
N LEU A 388 -25.91 -0.14 36.80
CA LEU A 388 -24.68 -0.19 36.02
C LEU A 388 -23.51 -0.83 36.78
N TYR A 389 -23.42 -0.64 38.10
CA TYR A 389 -22.42 -1.30 38.95
C TYR A 389 -22.60 -2.82 38.96
N ASP A 390 -23.84 -3.30 39.08
CA ASP A 390 -24.13 -4.74 38.99
C ASP A 390 -23.84 -5.28 37.58
N GLU A 391 -24.32 -4.59 36.55
CA GLU A 391 -24.21 -5.06 35.16
C GLU A 391 -22.77 -5.09 34.65
N MET A 392 -21.96 -4.07 34.97
CA MET A 392 -20.64 -3.88 34.38
C MET A 392 -19.50 -4.39 35.26
N LEU A 393 -19.64 -4.31 36.59
CA LEU A 393 -18.60 -4.70 37.54
C LEU A 393 -18.98 -5.88 38.43
N GLN A 394 -20.26 -6.31 38.44
CA GLN A 394 -20.79 -7.26 39.41
C GLN A 394 -20.53 -6.83 40.87
N ASP A 395 -20.46 -5.51 41.09
CA ASP A 395 -20.14 -4.91 42.39
C ASP A 395 -21.42 -4.62 43.20
N ARG A 396 -21.92 -5.69 43.83
CA ARG A 396 -23.14 -5.68 44.65
C ARG A 396 -23.04 -4.75 45.86
N ALA A 397 -21.84 -4.58 46.42
CA ALA A 397 -21.61 -3.70 47.57
C ALA A 397 -21.71 -2.23 47.14
N GLY A 398 -21.04 -1.85 46.04
CA GLY A 398 -21.15 -0.50 45.48
C GLY A 398 -22.58 -0.15 45.04
N ALA A 399 -23.32 -1.12 44.47
CA ALA A 399 -24.73 -0.96 44.15
C ALA A 399 -25.58 -0.69 45.40
N LYS A 400 -25.34 -1.41 46.51
CA LYS A 400 -26.04 -1.20 47.79
C LYS A 400 -25.79 0.20 48.36
N GLU A 401 -24.55 0.67 48.36
CA GLU A 401 -24.21 2.02 48.86
C GLU A 401 -24.97 3.12 48.12
N LEU A 402 -25.11 2.99 46.80
CA LEU A 402 -25.87 3.93 45.97
C LEU A 402 -27.37 3.90 46.31
N LEU A 403 -27.94 2.71 46.51
CA LEU A 403 -29.34 2.56 46.90
C LEU A 403 -29.60 3.06 48.34
N ASP A 404 -28.67 2.85 49.27
CA ASP A 404 -28.73 3.40 50.61
C ASP A 404 -28.71 4.94 50.57
N ARG A 405 -27.91 5.55 49.69
CA ARG A 405 -27.91 7.01 49.45
C ARG A 405 -29.26 7.47 48.89
N ALA A 406 -29.81 6.77 47.90
CA ALA A 406 -31.12 7.08 47.33
C ALA A 406 -32.23 7.03 48.40
N TRP A 407 -32.24 5.98 49.22
CA TRP A 407 -33.25 5.77 50.25
C TRP A 407 -33.22 6.86 51.33
N LYS A 408 -32.03 7.38 51.66
CA LYS A 408 -31.89 8.52 52.58
C LYS A 408 -32.51 9.81 52.02
N ILE A 409 -32.45 10.02 50.71
CA ILE A 409 -33.00 11.21 50.06
C ILE A 409 -34.53 11.10 49.93
N ALA A 410 -35.03 9.92 49.52
CA ALA A 410 -36.46 9.67 49.34
C ALA A 410 -36.92 8.41 50.08
N PRO A 411 -37.09 8.48 51.41
CA PRO A 411 -37.60 7.36 52.20
C PRO A 411 -39.02 7.00 51.76
N GLY A 412 -39.30 5.72 51.50
CA GLY A 412 -40.62 5.26 51.09
C GLY A 412 -40.86 5.24 49.57
N SER A 413 -39.88 5.64 48.74
CA SER A 413 -39.99 5.49 47.28
C SER A 413 -40.13 4.02 46.87
N GLN A 414 -41.22 3.69 46.18
CA GLN A 414 -41.47 2.32 45.71
C GLN A 414 -40.41 1.85 44.72
N ALA A 415 -39.89 2.73 43.87
CA ALA A 415 -38.85 2.41 42.89
C ALA A 415 -37.54 1.99 43.56
N ILE A 416 -37.12 2.68 44.63
CA ILE A 416 -35.92 2.34 45.40
C ILE A 416 -36.14 1.03 46.16
N ALA A 417 -37.31 0.86 46.78
CA ALA A 417 -37.67 -0.36 47.49
C ALA A 417 -37.75 -1.59 46.55
N GLU A 418 -38.20 -1.40 45.32
CA GLU A 418 -38.19 -2.44 44.29
C GLU A 418 -36.76 -2.75 43.85
N ALA A 419 -35.92 -1.73 43.62
CA ALA A 419 -34.51 -1.92 43.27
C ALA A 419 -33.73 -2.72 44.32
N PHE A 420 -34.00 -2.53 45.61
CA PHE A 420 -33.46 -3.38 46.69
C PHE A 420 -34.01 -4.81 46.64
N ARG A 421 -35.34 -4.98 46.48
CA ARG A 421 -35.99 -6.30 46.42
C ARG A 421 -35.50 -7.14 45.24
N THR A 422 -35.36 -6.56 44.05
CA THR A 422 -34.84 -7.27 42.86
C THR A 422 -33.40 -7.76 43.07
N ARG A 423 -32.65 -7.15 43.99
CA ARG A 423 -31.29 -7.53 44.37
C ARG A 423 -31.23 -8.46 45.58
N GLY A 424 -32.38 -8.87 46.12
CA GLY A 424 -32.45 -9.80 47.25
C GLY A 424 -32.20 -9.15 48.62
N TYR A 425 -32.50 -7.86 48.77
CA TYR A 425 -32.51 -7.20 50.07
C TYR A 425 -33.94 -7.12 50.64
N GLN A 426 -34.08 -7.21 51.96
CA GLN A 426 -35.33 -6.99 52.70
C GLN A 426 -35.22 -5.84 53.69
N LEU A 427 -36.33 -5.15 53.94
CA LEU A 427 -36.38 -4.04 54.89
C LEU A 427 -36.62 -4.57 56.30
N GLU A 428 -35.63 -4.47 57.17
CA GLU A 428 -35.72 -4.78 58.60
C GLU A 428 -35.38 -3.55 59.43
N LYS A 429 -36.30 -3.11 60.31
CA LYS A 429 -36.08 -2.01 61.26
C LYS A 429 -35.46 -0.77 60.59
N ASP A 430 -36.08 -0.30 59.51
CA ASP A 430 -35.66 0.84 58.68
C ASP A 430 -34.29 0.70 57.99
N ARG A 431 -33.73 -0.52 57.90
CA ARG A 431 -32.50 -0.80 57.14
C ARG A 431 -32.69 -1.96 56.17
N TRP A 432 -32.12 -1.82 54.98
CA TRP A 432 -32.09 -2.88 53.98
C TRP A 432 -30.96 -3.87 54.31
N VAL A 433 -31.33 -5.12 54.57
CA VAL A 433 -30.41 -6.24 54.89
C VAL A 433 -30.46 -7.31 53.81
N ASP A 434 -29.34 -7.99 53.56
CA ASP A 434 -29.28 -9.11 52.61
C ASP A 434 -30.17 -10.25 53.09
N LEU A 435 -30.95 -10.83 52.18
CA LEU A 435 -31.56 -12.13 52.42
C LEU A 435 -30.44 -13.18 52.53
N PRO A 436 -30.39 -14.00 53.60
CA PRO A 436 -29.43 -15.09 53.67
C PRO A 436 -29.65 -15.99 52.46
N SER A 437 -28.59 -16.19 51.67
CA SER A 437 -28.62 -17.09 50.52
C SER A 437 -28.97 -18.48 51.02
N ALA A 438 -30.19 -18.94 50.75
CA ALA A 438 -30.57 -20.32 51.00
C ALA A 438 -29.69 -21.22 50.12
N THR A 439 -28.77 -21.93 50.76
CA THR A 439 -28.04 -23.04 50.17
C THR A 439 -29.03 -23.98 49.50
N THR A 440 -28.78 -24.25 48.22
CA THR A 440 -29.47 -25.26 47.40
C THR A 440 -29.71 -26.56 48.16
N ALA A 441 -30.99 -26.89 48.38
CA ALA A 441 -31.48 -28.25 48.52
C ALA A 441 -32.66 -28.42 47.53
N PRO A 442 -32.68 -29.46 46.69
CA PRO A 442 -33.76 -29.67 45.74
C PRO A 442 -34.93 -30.33 46.46
N THR A 443 -35.94 -29.55 46.84
CA THR A 443 -37.22 -30.10 47.30
C THR A 443 -38.27 -29.88 46.22
N GLN A 444 -38.60 -31.03 45.61
CA GLN A 444 -39.84 -31.45 44.98
C GLN A 444 -40.86 -30.36 44.60
N ALA A 445 -41.18 -30.40 43.31
CA ALA A 445 -42.29 -29.70 42.69
C ALA A 445 -43.64 -30.04 43.35
N GLU A 446 -44.35 -28.98 43.74
CA GLU A 446 -45.82 -28.94 43.79
C GLU A 446 -46.30 -27.78 42.89
N PRO A 447 -47.55 -27.88 42.38
CA PRO A 447 -47.86 -27.52 41.01
C PRO A 447 -47.97 -26.02 40.80
N ALA A 448 -47.58 -25.61 39.58
CA ALA A 448 -47.71 -24.25 39.10
C ALA A 448 -49.16 -23.75 39.23
N PRO A 449 -49.40 -22.58 39.85
CA PRO A 449 -50.62 -21.84 39.58
C PRO A 449 -50.61 -21.36 38.13
N ALA A 450 -51.80 -21.31 37.54
CA ALA A 450 -52.04 -20.92 36.14
C ALA A 450 -51.31 -19.63 35.72
N PRO A 451 -50.91 -19.50 34.44
CA PRO A 451 -50.08 -18.41 33.96
C PRO A 451 -50.79 -17.06 34.10
N VAL A 452 -50.23 -16.19 34.94
CA VAL A 452 -50.55 -14.77 34.99
C VAL A 452 -49.89 -14.09 33.77
N LEU A 453 -50.72 -13.52 32.91
CA LEU A 453 -50.32 -12.63 31.80
C LEU A 453 -49.58 -11.39 32.36
N GLY A 454 -48.26 -11.46 32.50
CA GLY A 454 -47.48 -10.36 33.06
C GLY A 454 -45.98 -10.30 32.70
N GLY A 455 -45.47 -11.16 31.82
CA GLY A 455 -44.07 -11.10 31.40
C GLY A 455 -43.84 -9.98 30.38
N GLY A 456 -43.03 -8.96 30.69
CA GLY A 456 -42.72 -7.86 29.78
C GLY A 456 -42.23 -8.31 28.38
N LEU A 457 -42.52 -7.52 27.34
CA LEU A 457 -42.19 -7.85 25.94
C LEU A 457 -40.74 -7.55 25.55
N ARG A 458 -39.95 -6.90 26.41
CA ARG A 458 -38.59 -6.42 26.09
C ARG A 458 -37.65 -7.58 25.71
N GLY A 459 -36.90 -7.42 24.63
CA GLY A 459 -35.94 -8.41 24.12
C GLY A 459 -36.54 -9.53 23.25
N LYS A 460 -37.87 -9.68 23.24
CA LYS A 460 -38.58 -10.71 22.48
C LYS A 460 -38.53 -10.45 20.99
N THR A 461 -38.56 -11.53 20.20
CA THR A 461 -38.65 -11.45 18.74
C THR A 461 -40.09 -11.19 18.31
N THR A 462 -40.30 -10.85 17.03
CA THR A 462 -41.65 -10.63 16.48
C THR A 462 -42.58 -11.82 16.68
N ASP A 463 -42.05 -13.05 16.57
CA ASP A 463 -42.84 -14.28 16.68
C ASP A 463 -43.21 -14.60 18.13
N GLU A 464 -42.33 -14.26 19.07
CA GLU A 464 -42.58 -14.38 20.51
C GLU A 464 -43.62 -13.36 20.96
N VAL A 465 -43.56 -12.12 20.46
CA VAL A 465 -44.57 -11.08 20.72
C VAL A 465 -45.93 -11.49 20.16
N SER A 466 -46.00 -11.98 18.92
CA SER A 466 -47.26 -12.46 18.33
C SER A 466 -47.86 -13.62 19.11
N ARG A 467 -47.06 -14.59 19.55
CA ARG A 467 -47.53 -15.70 20.38
C ARG A 467 -48.02 -15.25 21.75
N GLN A 468 -47.36 -14.26 22.34
CA GLN A 468 -47.69 -13.80 23.68
C GLN A 468 -48.90 -12.86 23.72
N ILE A 469 -49.04 -11.96 22.74
CA ILE A 469 -50.19 -11.07 22.67
C ILE A 469 -51.44 -11.83 22.17
N GLY A 470 -51.25 -12.93 21.42
CA GLY A 470 -52.34 -13.78 20.96
C GLY A 470 -53.17 -13.16 19.82
N SER A 471 -52.76 -12.00 19.31
CA SER A 471 -53.39 -11.32 18.17
C SER A 471 -52.34 -10.76 17.20
N ARG A 472 -52.77 -10.46 15.97
CA ARG A 472 -51.96 -9.72 15.01
C ARG A 472 -52.07 -8.22 15.31
N PRO A 473 -51.00 -7.43 15.09
CA PRO A 473 -51.09 -5.99 15.28
C PRO A 473 -52.05 -5.37 14.26
N ASP A 474 -52.85 -4.41 14.72
CA ASP A 474 -53.78 -3.66 13.90
C ASP A 474 -53.06 -2.74 12.91
N ARG A 475 -51.91 -2.19 13.31
CA ARG A 475 -51.05 -1.37 12.44
C ARG A 475 -49.59 -1.68 12.65
N LYS A 476 -48.82 -1.54 11.57
CA LYS A 476 -47.36 -1.60 11.58
C LYS A 476 -46.81 -0.34 10.93
N ALA A 477 -45.86 0.32 11.58
CA ALA A 477 -45.11 1.44 11.04
C ALA A 477 -43.61 1.10 11.03
N ARG A 478 -42.87 1.64 10.06
CA ARG A 478 -41.42 1.48 9.98
C ARG A 478 -40.77 2.85 9.81
N CYS A 479 -39.78 3.14 10.65
CA CYS A 479 -38.97 4.35 10.55
C CYS A 479 -37.50 3.95 10.40
N ALA A 480 -36.80 4.53 9.43
CA ALA A 480 -35.39 4.29 9.19
C ALA A 480 -34.60 5.57 9.40
N THR A 481 -33.61 5.56 10.31
CA THR A 481 -32.70 6.69 10.54
C THR A 481 -31.29 6.18 10.82
N LYS A 482 -30.27 6.76 10.17
CA LYS A 482 -28.83 6.51 10.38
C LYS A 482 -28.44 5.03 10.60
N GLY A 483 -28.86 4.15 9.68
CA GLY A 483 -28.46 2.73 9.69
C GLY A 483 -29.25 1.82 10.64
N GLN A 484 -30.26 2.34 11.35
CA GLN A 484 -31.17 1.57 12.18
C GLN A 484 -32.60 1.63 11.63
N ILE A 485 -33.31 0.51 11.69
CA ILE A 485 -34.74 0.43 11.35
C ILE A 485 -35.52 0.12 12.61
N VAL A 486 -36.44 1.00 12.99
CA VAL A 486 -37.41 0.75 14.06
C VAL A 486 -38.73 0.35 13.42
N GLU A 487 -39.20 -0.85 13.75
CA GLU A 487 -40.54 -1.33 13.39
C GLU A 487 -41.45 -1.19 14.61
N GLN A 488 -42.57 -0.47 14.47
CA GLN A 488 -43.54 -0.26 15.53
C GLN A 488 -44.82 -1.05 15.22
N TRP A 489 -45.25 -1.89 16.16
CA TRP A 489 -46.52 -2.60 16.11
C TRP A 489 -47.50 -1.94 17.07
N ILE A 490 -48.71 -1.68 16.58
CA ILE A 490 -49.79 -1.03 17.34
C ILE A 490 -50.93 -2.02 17.47
N PHE A 491 -51.36 -2.27 18.70
CA PHE A 491 -52.48 -3.14 19.04
C PHE A 491 -53.59 -2.31 19.69
N HIS A 492 -54.79 -2.43 19.16
CA HIS A 492 -55.99 -1.87 19.74
C HIS A 492 -56.51 -2.83 20.82
N LEU A 493 -56.57 -2.37 22.06
CA LEU A 493 -57.04 -3.19 23.17
C LEU A 493 -58.58 -3.20 23.20
N PRO A 494 -59.26 -4.33 22.94
CA PRO A 494 -60.73 -4.37 22.94
C PRO A 494 -61.28 -4.00 24.32
N GLY A 495 -62.24 -3.07 24.36
CA GLY A 495 -62.85 -2.61 25.62
C GLY A 495 -62.00 -1.61 26.43
N GLN A 496 -60.83 -1.22 25.93
CA GLN A 496 -60.01 -0.16 26.53
C GLN A 496 -59.78 0.91 25.45
N GLU A 497 -60.05 2.19 25.76
CA GLU A 497 -59.70 3.32 24.88
C GLU A 497 -58.18 3.58 24.91
N LYS A 498 -57.38 2.53 24.70
CA LYS A 498 -55.91 2.56 24.75
C LYS A 498 -55.33 1.75 23.60
N ASP A 499 -54.25 2.27 23.05
CA ASP A 499 -53.43 1.59 22.06
C ASP A 499 -52.13 1.13 22.74
N ARG A 500 -51.74 -0.12 22.51
CA ARG A 500 -50.44 -0.67 22.95
C ARG A 500 -49.44 -0.59 21.81
N TYR A 501 -48.27 -0.03 22.10
CA TYR A 501 -47.19 0.18 21.16
C TYR A 501 -46.01 -0.72 21.52
N VAL A 502 -45.56 -1.52 20.56
CA VAL A 502 -44.40 -2.39 20.70
C VAL A 502 -43.38 -2.00 19.63
N ASN A 503 -42.22 -1.49 20.04
CA ASN A 503 -41.18 -1.04 19.13
C ASN A 503 -40.06 -2.08 19.06
N PHE A 504 -39.69 -2.46 17.85
CA PHE A 504 -38.63 -3.39 17.53
C PHE A 504 -37.46 -2.65 16.89
N LEU A 505 -36.24 -2.95 17.32
CA LEU A 505 -35.03 -2.46 16.66
C LEU A 505 -34.46 -3.55 15.75
N ARG A 506 -34.11 -3.16 14.52
CA ARG A 506 -33.34 -3.97 13.59
C ARG A 506 -31.96 -3.32 13.42
N SER A 507 -30.95 -3.99 13.96
CA SER A 507 -29.53 -3.64 13.83
C SER A 507 -28.90 -4.39 12.66
N ALA A 508 -27.86 -3.81 12.05
CA ALA A 508 -27.09 -4.49 11.01
C ALA A 508 -26.39 -5.74 11.60
N GLY A 509 -26.75 -6.92 11.10
CA GLY A 509 -26.21 -8.22 11.57
C GLY A 509 -27.23 -9.12 12.27
N ASP A 510 -28.34 -8.58 12.77
CA ASP A 510 -29.41 -9.36 13.40
C ASP A 510 -30.46 -9.82 12.38
N LEU A 511 -30.70 -11.13 12.31
CA LEU A 511 -31.72 -11.71 11.42
C LEU A 511 -33.16 -11.41 11.89
N GLN A 512 -33.37 -11.15 13.18
CA GLN A 512 -34.70 -10.91 13.76
C GLN A 512 -34.74 -9.64 14.62
N PRO A 513 -35.69 -8.71 14.39
CA PRO A 513 -35.89 -7.53 15.22
C PRO A 513 -36.29 -7.92 16.66
N ARG A 514 -35.78 -7.17 17.65
CA ARG A 514 -36.09 -7.38 19.07
C ARG A 514 -36.80 -6.18 19.68
N VAL A 515 -37.72 -6.43 20.60
CA VAL A 515 -38.45 -5.35 21.30
C VAL A 515 -37.51 -4.52 22.15
N ILE A 516 -37.47 -3.22 21.87
CA ILE A 516 -36.72 -2.22 22.65
C ILE A 516 -37.60 -1.46 23.64
N SER A 517 -38.90 -1.33 23.35
CA SER A 517 -39.86 -0.69 24.24
C SER A 517 -41.29 -1.21 24.02
N ASP A 518 -42.07 -1.24 25.10
CA ASP A 518 -43.49 -1.62 25.14
C ASP A 518 -44.22 -0.68 26.10
N TYR A 519 -45.23 0.04 25.60
CA TYR A 519 -46.00 0.99 26.39
C TYR A 519 -47.43 1.11 25.86
N THR A 520 -48.32 1.70 26.67
CA THR A 520 -49.73 1.96 26.30
C THR A 520 -50.00 3.46 26.35
N LEU A 521 -50.73 3.97 25.35
CA LEU A 521 -51.20 5.36 25.34
C LEU A 521 -52.73 5.38 25.19
N PRO A 522 -53.43 6.39 25.76
CA PRO A 522 -54.84 6.62 25.45
C PRO A 522 -55.03 6.78 23.93
N ARG A 523 -56.08 6.16 23.41
CA ARG A 523 -56.46 6.34 22.01
C ARG A 523 -56.96 7.77 21.83
N GLY A 524 -56.17 8.59 21.14
CA GLY A 524 -56.54 9.98 20.90
C GLY A 524 -57.86 10.09 20.12
N PRO A 525 -58.67 11.15 20.34
CA PRO A 525 -59.88 11.39 19.55
C PRO A 525 -59.50 11.47 18.07
N GLY A 526 -60.14 10.64 17.25
CA GLY A 526 -59.79 10.45 15.84
C GLY A 526 -59.75 11.77 15.06
N GLY A 527 -58.54 12.18 14.68
CA GLY A 527 -58.29 13.39 13.90
C GLY A 527 -57.70 13.08 12.53
N ILE A 528 -58.59 13.08 11.52
CA ILE A 528 -58.35 13.43 10.11
C ILE A 528 -57.66 12.38 9.21
N ARG A 529 -58.51 11.66 8.45
CA ARG A 529 -58.19 11.19 7.09
C ARG A 529 -57.82 12.41 6.23
N LYS A 530 -56.62 12.43 5.65
CA LYS A 530 -56.37 13.12 4.37
C LYS A 530 -55.99 12.09 3.33
N ARG A 531 -56.61 12.26 2.17
CA ARG A 531 -56.49 11.46 0.94
C ARG A 531 -55.07 11.46 0.41
#